data_AF-A0A7X9GFD0-F1
#
_entry.id   AF-A0A7X9GFD0-F1
#
_cell.length_a   1.000
_cell.length_b   1.000
_cell.length_c   1.000
_cell.angle_alpha   90.00
_cell.angle_beta   90.00
_cell.angle_gamma   90.00
#
_symmetry.space_group_name_H-M   'P 1'
#
loop_
_entity.id
_entity.type
_entity.pdbx_description
1 polymer ?
#
loop_
_entity_poly.entity_id
_entity_poly.type
_entity_poly.pdbx_seq_one_letter_code
_entity_poly.pdbx_strand_id
1 'polypeptide(L)'
;MTQRSKFQLAALASAAMPNIVVSGVRGVNQVAPADVSCDISQAVVQDASGKLYDVFVTDTEAGRKRLRDRVRAADTLSKAHVPAGLGFAVDRVAAFESGDNAHGPTGSTAVMVCPHVIGEARPLNMLTIDDCTAIGTAIGAIHRLHGAFLTDNGYPAFAT
;
A
#
# COMPACT_ATOMS: atom_id res chain seq x y z
N MET A 1 8.24 22.85 -2.23
CA MET A 1 7.62 21.56 -2.57
C MET A 1 6.19 21.83 -3.02
N THR A 2 5.84 21.43 -4.24
CA THR A 2 4.48 21.62 -4.78
C THR A 2 3.68 20.36 -4.47
N GLN A 3 2.67 20.48 -3.61
CA GLN A 3 1.80 19.37 -3.24
C GLN A 3 0.95 18.97 -4.46
N ARG A 4 1.00 17.69 -4.87
CA ARG A 4 0.16 17.17 -5.96
C ARG A 4 -1.32 17.33 -5.60
N SER A 5 -2.13 17.76 -6.55
CA SER A 5 -3.57 17.86 -6.34
C SER A 5 -4.21 16.47 -6.32
N LYS A 6 -5.32 16.32 -5.60
CA LYS A 6 -6.08 15.05 -5.56
C LYS A 6 -6.54 14.61 -6.95
N PHE A 7 -6.86 15.56 -7.83
CA PHE A 7 -7.24 15.27 -9.22
C PHE A 7 -6.07 14.73 -10.05
N GLN A 8 -4.84 15.19 -9.80
CA GLN A 8 -3.64 14.61 -10.41
C GLN A 8 -3.44 13.15 -9.96
N LEU A 9 -3.65 12.86 -8.68
CA LEU A 9 -3.56 11.50 -8.14
C LEU A 9 -4.62 10.58 -8.75
N ALA A 10 -5.85 11.07 -8.94
CA ALA A 10 -6.91 10.33 -9.63
C ALA A 10 -6.56 10.06 -11.10
N ALA A 11 -6.02 11.04 -11.82
CA ALA A 11 -5.60 10.88 -13.21
C ALA A 11 -4.47 9.84 -13.35
N LEU A 12 -3.51 9.86 -12.43
CA LEU A 12 -2.43 8.87 -12.38
C LEU A 12 -2.93 7.46 -12.04
N ALA A 13 -3.93 7.34 -11.17
CA ALA A 13 -4.60 6.08 -10.91
C ALA A 13 -5.31 5.54 -12.17
N SER A 14 -6.00 6.40 -12.93
CA SER A 14 -6.61 6.03 -14.22
C SER A 14 -5.57 5.60 -15.25
N ALA A 15 -4.40 6.24 -15.26
CA ALA A 15 -3.30 5.85 -16.15
C ALA A 15 -2.72 4.47 -15.79
N ALA A 16 -2.53 4.20 -14.49
CA ALA A 16 -2.05 2.89 -14.01
C ALA A 16 -3.12 1.78 -14.08
N MET A 17 -4.40 2.15 -14.09
CA MET A 17 -5.54 1.24 -14.21
C MET A 17 -6.44 1.65 -15.38
N PRO A 18 -6.08 1.36 -16.65
CA PRO A 18 -6.75 1.93 -17.82
C PRO A 18 -8.25 1.62 -17.95
N ASN A 19 -8.74 0.59 -17.25
CA ASN A 19 -10.15 0.19 -17.25
C ASN A 19 -10.94 0.76 -16.06
N ILE A 20 -10.34 1.56 -15.18
CA ILE A 20 -11.05 2.18 -14.06
C ILE A 20 -11.87 3.37 -14.55
N VAL A 21 -13.13 3.43 -14.13
CA VAL A 21 -13.97 4.62 -14.30
C VAL A 21 -14.01 5.34 -12.98
N VAL A 22 -13.23 6.41 -12.83
CA VAL A 22 -13.17 7.19 -11.58
C VAL A 22 -14.45 7.99 -11.40
N SER A 23 -15.10 7.82 -10.25
CA SER A 23 -16.31 8.54 -9.83
C SER A 23 -16.03 9.58 -8.74
N GLY A 24 -14.93 9.45 -8.00
CA GLY A 24 -14.58 10.39 -6.93
C GLY A 24 -13.15 10.25 -6.44
N VAL A 25 -12.65 11.31 -5.77
CA VAL A 25 -11.36 11.31 -5.10
C VAL A 25 -11.42 12.11 -3.80
N ARG A 26 -10.81 11.60 -2.73
CA ARG A 26 -10.70 12.28 -1.44
C ARG A 26 -9.30 12.15 -0.85
N GLY A 27 -9.03 12.96 0.18
CA GLY A 27 -7.79 12.82 0.95
C GLY A 27 -7.80 11.54 1.76
N VAL A 28 -6.62 11.06 2.14
CA VAL A 28 -6.49 9.97 3.11
C VAL A 28 -6.75 10.51 4.52
N ASN A 29 -7.35 9.68 5.38
CA ASN A 29 -7.60 10.05 6.77
C ASN A 29 -6.29 10.08 7.58
N GLN A 30 -5.31 9.27 7.17
CA GLN A 30 -4.00 9.20 7.79
C GLN A 30 -2.92 8.84 6.77
N VAL A 31 -1.69 9.27 7.03
CA VAL A 31 -0.52 9.03 6.19
C VAL A 31 0.54 8.36 7.05
N ALA A 32 1.16 7.29 6.56
CA ALA A 32 2.27 6.67 7.27
C ALA A 32 3.47 7.64 7.32
N PRO A 33 4.10 7.88 8.50
CA PRO A 33 5.25 8.79 8.61
C PRO A 33 6.40 8.46 7.65
N ALA A 34 6.62 7.17 7.40
CA ALA A 34 7.65 6.70 6.48
C ALA A 34 7.31 6.98 5.00
N ASP A 35 6.03 7.10 4.65
CA ASP A 35 5.61 7.54 3.31
C ASP A 35 5.84 9.06 3.15
N VAL A 36 5.57 9.84 4.20
CA VAL A 36 5.84 11.29 4.23
C VAL A 36 7.33 11.57 4.06
N SER A 37 8.20 10.85 4.78
CA SER A 37 9.65 11.03 4.68
C SER A 37 10.24 10.67 3.30
N CYS A 38 9.47 9.98 2.46
CA CYS A 38 9.86 9.60 1.11
C CYS A 38 9.10 10.39 0.03
N ASP A 39 8.43 11.48 0.39
CA ASP A 39 7.66 12.33 -0.53
C ASP A 39 6.60 11.57 -1.34
N ILE A 40 5.89 10.65 -0.67
CA ILE A 40 4.78 9.90 -1.27
C ILE A 40 3.47 10.65 -1.03
N SER A 41 2.85 11.12 -2.11
CA SER A 41 1.50 11.70 -2.09
C SER A 41 0.44 10.60 -2.09
N GLN A 42 -0.67 10.82 -1.38
CA GLN A 42 -1.71 9.80 -1.19
C GLN A 42 -3.13 10.34 -1.39
N ALA A 43 -4.01 9.52 -1.95
CA ALA A 43 -5.44 9.78 -2.04
C ALA A 43 -6.25 8.47 -2.02
N VAL A 44 -7.54 8.59 -1.70
CA VAL A 44 -8.50 7.50 -1.90
C VAL A 44 -9.32 7.82 -3.15
N VAL A 45 -9.29 6.91 -4.14
CA VAL A 45 -10.04 6.99 -5.38
C VAL A 45 -11.23 6.03 -5.32
N GLN A 46 -12.39 6.50 -5.77
CA GLN A 46 -13.61 5.68 -5.91
C GLN A 46 -13.88 5.43 -7.39
N ASP A 47 -14.19 4.18 -7.74
CA ASP A 47 -14.67 3.84 -9.08
C ASP A 47 -16.20 3.96 -9.22
N ALA A 48 -16.71 3.84 -10.44
CA ALA A 48 -18.14 3.95 -10.74
C ALA A 48 -19.02 2.86 -10.10
N SER A 49 -18.41 1.73 -9.67
CA SER A 49 -19.11 0.69 -8.90
C SER A 49 -19.13 0.98 -7.40
N GLY A 50 -18.44 2.02 -6.96
CA GLY A 50 -18.33 2.44 -5.57
C GLY A 50 -17.14 1.83 -4.83
N LYS A 51 -16.32 1.00 -5.47
CA LYS A 51 -15.13 0.41 -4.84
C LYS A 51 -14.05 1.48 -4.64
N LEU A 52 -13.38 1.40 -3.51
CA LEU A 52 -12.38 2.35 -3.07
C LEU A 52 -10.97 1.79 -3.25
N TYR A 53 -10.04 2.66 -3.59
CA TYR A 53 -8.63 2.34 -3.80
C TYR A 53 -7.73 3.38 -3.12
N ASP A 54 -6.72 2.92 -2.40
CA ASP A 54 -5.61 3.76 -1.95
C ASP A 54 -4.60 3.92 -3.08
N VAL A 55 -4.24 5.18 -3.36
CA VAL A 55 -3.33 5.55 -4.44
C VAL A 55 -2.11 6.24 -3.84
N PHE A 56 -0.93 5.70 -4.10
CA PHE A 56 0.36 6.21 -3.63
C PHE A 56 1.19 6.65 -4.83
N VAL A 57 1.70 7.89 -4.80
CA VAL A 57 2.35 8.52 -5.94
C VAL A 57 3.63 9.23 -5.53
N THR A 58 4.70 9.04 -6.30
CA THR A 58 5.97 9.74 -6.07
C THR A 58 6.83 9.82 -7.33
N ASP A 59 7.64 10.85 -7.42
CA ASP A 59 8.68 11.07 -8.42
C ASP A 59 10.10 11.02 -7.83
N THR A 60 10.22 10.86 -6.50
CA THR A 60 11.53 10.80 -5.85
C THR A 60 12.12 9.40 -5.95
N GLU A 61 13.45 9.29 -5.98
CA GLU A 61 14.12 7.99 -5.98
C GLU A 61 13.84 7.20 -4.70
N ALA A 62 13.85 7.87 -3.54
CA ALA A 62 13.53 7.27 -2.25
C ALA A 62 12.08 6.74 -2.21
N GLY A 63 11.13 7.53 -2.69
CA GLY A 63 9.73 7.12 -2.82
C GLY A 63 9.55 5.95 -3.78
N ARG A 64 10.20 5.98 -4.96
CA ARG A 64 10.15 4.89 -5.94
C ARG A 64 10.68 3.58 -5.36
N LYS A 65 11.83 3.64 -4.67
CA LYS A 65 12.38 2.48 -3.96
C LYS A 65 11.38 1.95 -2.94
N ARG A 66 10.81 2.82 -2.11
CA ARG A 66 9.85 2.44 -1.07
C ARG A 66 8.59 1.78 -1.64
N LEU A 67 8.03 2.31 -2.73
CA LEU A 67 6.86 1.69 -3.39
C LEU A 67 7.22 0.32 -3.99
N ARG A 68 8.38 0.19 -4.66
CA ARG A 68 8.86 -1.13 -5.15
C ARG A 68 9.01 -2.14 -4.01
N ASP A 69 9.57 -1.73 -2.88
CA ASP A 69 9.74 -2.60 -1.72
C ASP A 69 8.38 -3.05 -1.15
N ARG A 70 7.38 -2.15 -1.11
CA ARG A 70 6.00 -2.49 -0.72
C ARG A 70 5.34 -3.47 -1.68
N VAL A 71 5.47 -3.24 -3.00
CA VAL A 71 4.93 -4.16 -4.02
C VAL A 71 5.57 -5.53 -3.88
N ARG A 72 6.91 -5.60 -3.76
CA ARG A 72 7.62 -6.87 -3.54
C ARG A 72 7.12 -7.59 -2.29
N ALA A 73 6.91 -6.87 -1.19
CA ALA A 73 6.40 -7.47 0.05
C ALA A 73 4.96 -8.00 -0.10
N ALA A 74 4.06 -7.21 -0.69
CA ALA A 74 2.69 -7.62 -0.95
C ALA A 74 2.62 -8.87 -1.84
N ASP A 75 3.40 -8.90 -2.93
CA ASP A 75 3.47 -10.05 -3.84
C ASP A 75 4.03 -11.31 -3.15
N THR A 76 5.08 -11.14 -2.33
CA THR A 76 5.70 -12.24 -1.57
C THR A 76 4.69 -12.87 -0.60
N LEU A 77 3.98 -12.03 0.16
CA LEU A 77 2.96 -12.49 1.09
C LEU A 77 1.80 -13.19 0.35
N SER A 78 1.34 -12.60 -0.76
CA SER A 78 0.25 -13.16 -1.58
C SER A 78 0.59 -14.55 -2.12
N LYS A 79 1.79 -14.74 -2.68
CA LYS A 79 2.27 -16.02 -3.23
C LYS A 79 2.45 -17.10 -2.16
N ALA A 80 2.84 -16.70 -0.95
CA ALA A 80 3.01 -17.64 0.16
C ALA A 80 1.67 -18.04 0.82
N HIS A 81 0.53 -17.52 0.34
CA HIS A 81 -0.80 -17.68 0.95
C HIS A 81 -0.85 -17.29 2.44
N VAL A 82 0.14 -16.52 2.91
CA VAL A 82 0.28 -16.05 4.29
C VAL A 82 -0.93 -15.24 4.76
N PRO A 83 -1.52 -14.32 3.95
CA PRO A 83 -2.64 -13.50 4.38
C PRO A 83 -3.86 -14.29 4.87
N ALA A 84 -4.10 -15.49 4.33
CA ALA A 84 -5.24 -16.32 4.73
C ALA A 84 -5.15 -16.78 6.20
N GLY A 85 -3.94 -16.87 6.77
CA GLY A 85 -3.70 -17.30 8.14
C GLY A 85 -3.51 -16.17 9.16
N LEU A 86 -3.52 -14.91 8.71
CA LEU A 86 -3.16 -13.76 9.55
C LEU A 86 -4.33 -13.16 10.33
N GLY A 87 -5.56 -13.28 9.83
CA GLY A 87 -6.74 -12.70 10.48
C GLY A 87 -6.83 -11.17 10.36
N PHE A 88 -5.97 -10.53 9.56
CA PHE A 88 -6.02 -9.11 9.24
C PHE A 88 -5.64 -8.86 7.77
N ALA A 89 -6.05 -7.72 7.24
CA ALA A 89 -5.75 -7.33 5.86
C ALA A 89 -4.29 -6.88 5.71
N VAL A 90 -3.64 -7.29 4.62
CA VAL A 90 -2.36 -6.75 4.17
C VAL A 90 -2.55 -6.04 2.83
N ASP A 91 -1.57 -5.22 2.43
CA ASP A 91 -1.56 -4.58 1.12
C ASP A 91 -1.76 -5.64 0.01
N ARG A 92 -2.69 -5.35 -0.89
CA ARG A 92 -2.86 -6.09 -2.15
C ARG A 92 -2.72 -5.12 -3.30
N VAL A 93 -1.74 -5.34 -4.16
CA VAL A 93 -1.46 -4.43 -5.28
C VAL A 93 -2.45 -4.72 -6.41
N ALA A 94 -3.29 -3.74 -6.73
CA ALA A 94 -4.21 -3.80 -7.87
C ALA A 94 -3.53 -3.33 -9.17
N ALA A 95 -2.63 -2.35 -9.07
CA ALA A 95 -1.79 -1.90 -10.17
C ALA A 95 -0.51 -1.25 -9.63
N PHE A 96 0.56 -1.34 -10.40
CA PHE A 96 1.82 -0.69 -10.09
C PHE A 96 2.54 -0.26 -11.37
N GLU A 97 2.88 1.03 -11.43
CA GLU A 97 3.78 1.62 -12.40
C GLU A 97 5.04 2.10 -11.66
N SER A 98 6.22 1.64 -12.07
CA SER A 98 7.46 1.92 -11.32
C SER A 98 8.02 3.32 -11.56
N GLY A 99 7.56 4.01 -12.60
CA GLY A 99 8.10 5.30 -13.03
C GLY A 99 9.53 5.22 -13.59
N ASP A 100 10.02 4.02 -13.94
CA ASP A 100 11.35 3.84 -14.53
C ASP A 100 11.32 4.02 -16.06
N ASN A 101 10.16 3.86 -16.70
CA ASN A 101 9.97 4.11 -18.13
C ASN A 101 9.29 5.47 -18.36
N ALA A 102 10.03 6.45 -18.86
CA ALA A 102 9.51 7.79 -19.14
C ALA A 102 8.38 7.83 -20.19
N HIS A 103 8.26 6.79 -21.02
CA HIS A 103 7.18 6.62 -21.99
C HIS A 103 6.06 5.69 -21.49
N GLY A 104 6.12 5.26 -20.23
CA GLY A 104 5.08 4.45 -19.60
C GLY A 104 3.81 5.25 -19.30
N PRO A 105 2.73 4.59 -18.87
CA PRO A 105 1.42 5.21 -18.63
C PRO A 105 1.45 6.41 -17.68
N THR A 106 2.35 6.39 -16.70
CA THR A 106 2.51 7.45 -15.69
C THR A 106 3.81 8.26 -15.88
N GLY A 107 4.49 8.09 -17.02
CA GLY A 107 5.80 8.67 -17.29
C GLY A 107 6.83 8.27 -16.24
N SER A 108 7.62 9.23 -15.76
CA SER A 108 8.62 9.00 -14.70
C SER A 108 8.03 8.99 -13.27
N THR A 109 6.71 8.99 -13.13
CA THR A 109 6.03 9.00 -11.82
C THR A 109 5.66 7.58 -11.44
N ALA A 110 6.12 7.12 -10.27
CA ALA A 110 5.67 5.85 -9.73
C ALA A 110 4.27 5.97 -9.13
N VAL A 111 3.45 4.96 -9.37
CA VAL A 111 2.07 4.87 -8.90
C VAL A 111 1.84 3.45 -8.39
N MET A 112 1.44 3.33 -7.13
CA MET A 112 0.95 2.06 -6.56
C MET A 112 -0.52 2.23 -6.19
N VAL A 113 -1.37 1.30 -6.63
CA VAL A 113 -2.80 1.29 -6.32
C VAL A 113 -3.14 0.02 -5.56
N CYS A 114 -3.79 0.16 -4.41
CA CYS A 114 -4.27 -0.94 -3.58
C CYS A 114 -5.79 -0.81 -3.36
N PRO A 115 -6.57 -1.90 -3.24
CA PRO A 115 -7.92 -1.80 -2.70
C PRO A 115 -7.89 -1.17 -1.31
N HIS A 116 -8.79 -0.22 -1.07
CA HIS A 116 -8.84 0.50 0.20
C HIS A 116 -9.31 -0.42 1.32
N VAL A 117 -8.57 -0.43 2.43
CA VAL A 117 -8.98 -1.10 3.66
C VAL A 117 -9.77 -0.10 4.51
N ILE A 118 -11.05 -0.39 4.72
CA ILE A 118 -11.92 0.46 5.53
C ILE A 118 -11.48 0.36 6.99
N GLY A 119 -11.11 1.50 7.57
CA GLY A 119 -10.74 1.62 8.96
C GLY A 119 -10.12 2.98 9.24
N GLU A 120 -9.87 3.26 10.52
CA GLU A 120 -9.16 4.44 10.96
C GLU A 120 -8.13 4.00 12.00
N ALA A 121 -6.91 4.56 11.98
CA ALA A 121 -5.98 4.21 13.04
C ALA A 121 -6.40 4.88 14.33
N ARG A 122 -6.30 4.08 15.39
CA ARG A 122 -6.72 4.41 16.74
C ARG A 122 -5.48 4.78 17.56
N PRO A 123 -5.47 5.93 18.25
CA PRO A 123 -4.35 6.26 19.12
C PRO A 123 -4.31 5.27 20.29
N LEU A 124 -3.09 5.01 20.81
CA LEU A 124 -2.86 3.97 21.80
C LEU A 124 -3.71 4.12 23.07
N ASN A 125 -3.99 5.36 23.48
CA ASN A 125 -4.82 5.68 24.65
C ASN A 125 -6.33 5.47 24.43
N MET A 126 -6.75 5.17 23.19
CA MET A 126 -8.15 4.92 22.82
C MET A 126 -8.40 3.47 22.42
N LEU A 127 -7.40 2.58 22.57
CA LEU A 127 -7.55 1.14 22.34
C LEU A 127 -8.53 0.54 23.34
N THR A 128 -9.51 -0.18 22.83
CA THR A 128 -10.42 -1.00 23.61
C THR A 128 -9.80 -2.36 23.94
N ILE A 129 -10.43 -3.13 24.83
CA ILE A 129 -10.02 -4.52 25.12
C ILE A 129 -10.09 -5.38 23.85
N ASP A 130 -11.09 -5.15 23.00
CA ASP A 130 -11.25 -5.85 21.73
C ASP A 130 -10.11 -5.52 20.76
N ASP A 131 -9.72 -4.23 20.66
CA ASP A 131 -8.57 -3.80 19.84
C ASP A 131 -7.27 -4.49 20.32
N CYS A 132 -7.03 -4.49 21.64
CA CYS A 132 -5.86 -5.15 22.23
C CYS A 132 -5.84 -6.65 21.95
N THR A 133 -6.99 -7.31 22.04
CA THR A 133 -7.13 -8.74 21.75
C THR A 133 -6.88 -9.06 20.28
N ALA A 134 -7.41 -8.24 19.37
CA ALA A 134 -7.19 -8.36 17.93
C ALA A 134 -5.71 -8.15 17.56
N ILE A 135 -5.08 -7.10 18.11
CA ILE A 135 -3.65 -6.82 17.89
C ILE A 135 -2.78 -7.96 18.44
N GLY A 136 -3.06 -8.45 19.66
CA GLY A 136 -2.34 -9.58 20.24
C GLY A 136 -2.46 -10.85 19.39
N THR A 137 -3.64 -11.11 18.84
CA THR A 137 -3.89 -12.23 17.91
C THR A 137 -3.09 -12.06 16.63
N ALA A 138 -3.07 -10.87 16.04
CA ALA A 138 -2.31 -10.53 14.84
C ALA A 138 -0.80 -10.72 15.05
N ILE A 139 -0.24 -10.20 16.14
CA ILE A 139 1.18 -10.38 16.50
C ILE A 139 1.50 -11.86 16.67
N GLY A 140 0.65 -12.60 17.39
CA GLY A 140 0.80 -14.04 17.56
C GLY A 140 0.77 -14.79 16.22
N ALA A 141 -0.09 -14.40 15.28
CA ALA A 141 -0.16 -14.99 13.95
C ALA A 141 1.13 -14.72 13.15
N ILE A 142 1.64 -13.48 13.17
CA ILE A 142 2.90 -13.12 12.52
C ILE A 142 4.06 -13.95 13.09
N HIS A 143 4.17 -14.08 14.42
CA HIS A 143 5.23 -14.86 15.07
C HIS A 143 5.18 -16.36 14.77
N ARG A 144 4.01 -16.89 14.38
CA ARG A 144 3.86 -18.30 14.00
C ARG A 144 4.13 -18.57 12.52
N LEU A 145 4.33 -17.53 11.70
CA LEU A 145 4.66 -17.72 10.30
C LEU A 145 6.02 -18.40 10.16
N HIS A 146 6.06 -19.46 9.36
CA HIS A 146 7.31 -20.13 9.03
C HIS A 146 8.15 -19.23 8.11
N GLY A 147 9.30 -18.75 8.59
CA GLY A 147 10.08 -17.72 7.89
C GLY A 147 10.70 -18.12 6.54
N ALA A 148 10.72 -19.41 6.17
CA ALA A 148 11.41 -19.86 4.95
C ALA A 148 10.91 -19.20 3.65
N PHE A 149 9.62 -18.84 3.57
CA PHE A 149 9.11 -18.15 2.37
C PHE A 149 9.79 -16.79 2.16
N LEU A 150 10.33 -16.15 3.20
CA LEU A 150 11.08 -14.90 3.08
C LEU A 150 12.42 -15.15 2.40
N THR A 151 13.18 -16.15 2.87
CA THR A 151 14.47 -16.50 2.26
C THR A 151 14.30 -17.03 0.83
N ASP A 152 13.27 -17.83 0.57
CA ASP A 152 12.96 -18.35 -0.77
C ASP A 152 12.64 -17.23 -1.77
N ASN A 153 12.17 -16.07 -1.28
CA ASN A 153 11.90 -14.88 -2.07
C ASN A 153 13.02 -13.81 -1.96
N GLY A 154 14.21 -14.21 -1.49
CA GLY A 154 15.42 -13.38 -1.48
C GLY A 154 15.40 -12.25 -0.43
N TYR A 155 14.65 -12.41 0.65
CA TYR A 155 14.80 -11.57 1.84
C TYR A 155 15.98 -12.07 2.68
N PRO A 156 16.72 -11.17 3.35
CA PRO A 156 17.84 -11.57 4.19
C PRO A 156 17.37 -12.34 5.42
N ALA A 157 18.12 -13.37 5.80
CA ALA A 157 18.01 -14.01 7.11
C ALA A 157 19.21 -13.61 7.97
N PHE A 158 18.93 -13.23 9.20
CA PHE A 158 19.95 -12.90 10.19
C PHE A 158 19.87 -13.95 11.30
N ALA A 159 20.98 -14.65 11.55
CA ALA A 159 21.10 -15.49 12.73
C ALA A 159 21.43 -14.59 13.92
N THR A 160 20.77 -14.83 15.06
CA THR A 160 21.08 -14.23 16.36
C THR A 160 22.09 -15.06 17.12
#